data_AF-A0A7W0STZ7-F1
#
_entry.id   AF-A0A7W0STZ7-F1
#
_cell.length_a   1.000
_cell.length_b   1.000
_cell.length_c   1.000
_cell.angle_alpha   90.00
_cell.angle_beta   90.00
_cell.angle_gamma   90.00
#
_symmetry.space_group_name_H-M   'P 1'
#
loop_
_entity.id
_entity.type
_entity.pdbx_description
1 polymer ?
#
loop_
_entity_poly.entity_id
_entity_poly.type
_entity_poly.pdbx_seq_one_letter_code
_entity_poly.pdbx_strand_id
1 'polypeptide(L)' 'GARGLRSIIELALLDVMFELPSRTDVTKCVITKETISKGLKPTLLTSAEGVDDELEELAEESA' A
#
# COMPACT_ATOMS: atom_id res chain seq x y z
N GLY A 1 19.52 -0.64 -16.68
CA GLY A 1 18.56 -0.05 -17.65
C GLY A 1 17.13 -0.38 -17.23
N ALA A 2 16.12 0.11 -17.94
CA ALA A 2 14.70 0.00 -17.55
C ALA A 2 14.22 -1.43 -17.19
N ARG A 3 14.85 -2.46 -17.78
CA ARG A 3 14.59 -3.87 -17.45
C ARG A 3 14.79 -4.23 -15.97
N GLY A 4 15.69 -3.52 -15.28
CA GLY A 4 15.96 -3.75 -13.85
C GLY A 4 14.85 -3.26 -12.92
N LEU A 5 13.94 -2.40 -13.38
CA LEU A 5 12.85 -1.89 -12.56
C LEU A 5 11.91 -3.02 -12.11
N ARG A 6 11.63 -3.98 -13.01
CA ARG A 6 10.83 -5.16 -12.66
C ARG A 6 11.43 -5.92 -11.49
N SER A 7 12.74 -6.22 -11.55
CA SER A 7 13.43 -6.95 -10.48
C SER A 7 13.44 -6.20 -9.15
N ILE A 8 13.61 -4.87 -9.17
CA ILE A 8 13.59 -4.05 -7.95
C ILE A 8 12.21 -4.10 -7.28
N ILE A 9 11.13 -3.94 -8.06
CA ILE A 9 9.75 -3.99 -7.55
C ILE A 9 9.37 -5.40 -7.09
N GLU A 10 9.76 -6.42 -7.84
CA GLU A 10 9.45 -7.83 -7.53
C GLU A 10 10.11 -8.26 -6.20
N LEU A 11 11.34 -7.82 -5.93
CA LEU A 11 12.01 -8.04 -4.65
C LEU A 11 11.34 -7.31 -3.49
N ALA A 12 10.95 -6.04 -3.68
CA ALA A 12 10.33 -5.23 -2.62
C ALA A 12 8.90 -5.67 -2.25
N LEU A 13 8.19 -6.33 -3.18
CA LEU A 13 6.78 -6.70 -3.02
C LEU A 13 6.53 -8.21 -2.88
N LEU A 14 7.58 -9.05 -2.88
CA LEU A 14 7.43 -10.50 -2.87
C LEU A 14 6.51 -11.01 -1.75
N ASP A 15 6.76 -10.55 -0.51
CA ASP A 15 5.96 -10.90 0.66
C ASP A 15 4.50 -10.47 0.51
N VAL A 16 4.29 -9.24 0.04
CA VAL A 16 2.95 -8.64 -0.11
C VAL A 16 2.15 -9.36 -1.19
N MET A 17 2.79 -9.76 -2.30
CA MET A 17 2.13 -10.54 -3.35
C MET A 17 1.70 -11.93 -2.89
N PHE A 18 2.40 -12.51 -1.92
CA PHE A 18 2.02 -13.78 -1.32
C PHE A 18 0.87 -13.62 -0.31
N GLU A 19 0.87 -12.55 0.48
CA GLU A 19 -0.11 -12.30 1.52
C GLU A 19 -1.46 -11.78 0.97
N LEU A 20 -1.42 -10.84 0.02
CA LEU A 20 -2.61 -10.16 -0.53
C LEU A 20 -3.70 -11.11 -1.05
N PRO A 21 -3.42 -12.19 -1.79
CA PRO A 21 -4.46 -13.10 -2.26
C PRO A 21 -5.33 -13.71 -1.15
N SER A 22 -4.79 -13.81 0.06
CA SER A 22 -5.51 -14.36 1.22
C SER A 22 -6.17 -13.29 2.09
N ARG A 23 -5.88 -12.00 1.83
CA ARG A 23 -6.39 -10.87 2.61
C ARG A 23 -7.50 -10.14 1.86
N THR A 24 -8.68 -10.10 2.45
CA THR A 24 -9.85 -9.38 1.91
C THR A 24 -10.04 -8.00 2.53
N ASP A 25 -9.24 -7.66 3.53
CA ASP A 25 -9.35 -6.44 4.31
C ASP A 25 -8.44 -5.31 3.82
N VAL A 26 -7.52 -5.57 2.88
CA VAL A 26 -6.56 -4.57 2.37
C VAL A 26 -7.18 -3.78 1.21
N THR A 27 -7.20 -2.45 1.33
CA THR A 27 -7.76 -1.53 0.33
C THR A 27 -6.66 -0.82 -0.48
N LYS A 28 -5.49 -0.59 0.13
CA LYS A 28 -4.38 0.14 -0.52
C LYS A 28 -3.03 -0.34 -0.02
N CYS A 29 -2.06 -0.42 -0.93
CA CYS A 29 -0.65 -0.69 -0.61
C CYS A 29 0.19 0.54 -0.97
N VAL A 30 0.87 1.11 0.01
CA VAL A 30 1.70 2.31 -0.14
C VAL A 30 3.18 1.92 -0.09
N ILE A 31 3.90 2.28 -1.15
CA ILE A 31 5.34 2.05 -1.31
C ILE A 31 6.04 3.40 -1.18
N THR A 32 6.97 3.51 -0.24
CA THR A 32 7.76 4.73 -0.05
C THR A 32 9.19 4.57 -0.58
N LYS A 33 9.95 5.67 -0.59
CA LYS A 33 11.38 5.63 -0.91
C LYS A 33 12.14 4.68 0.01
N GLU A 34 11.77 4.63 1.29
CA GLU A 34 12.39 3.81 2.31
C GLU A 34 12.10 2.32 2.09
N THR A 35 10.91 1.96 1.58
CA THR A 35 10.61 0.59 1.15
C THR A 35 11.67 0.08 0.18
N ILE A 36 12.07 0.90 -0.80
CA ILE A 36 13.06 0.51 -1.82
C ILE A 36 14.49 0.68 -1.32
N SER A 37 14.82 1.82 -0.72
CA SER A 37 16.21 2.16 -0.36
C SER A 37 16.70 1.53 0.94
N LYS A 38 15.79 1.17 1.85
CA LYS A 38 16.11 0.60 3.16
C LYS A 38 15.50 -0.80 3.36
N GLY A 39 14.75 -1.32 2.39
CA GLY A 39 14.11 -2.63 2.49
C GLY A 39 13.01 -2.69 3.55
N LEU A 40 12.39 -1.55 3.90
CA LEU A 40 11.24 -1.55 4.80
C LEU A 40 10.04 -2.21 4.12
N LYS A 41 9.13 -2.78 4.90
CA LYS A 41 7.89 -3.35 4.34
C LYS A 41 6.97 -2.23 3.82
N PRO A 42 6.23 -2.47 2.72
CA PRO A 42 5.16 -1.57 2.29
C PRO A 42 4.09 -1.42 3.39
N THR A 43 3.44 -0.26 3.43
CA THR A 43 2.32 -0.02 4.35
C THR A 43 1.02 -0.47 3.68
N LEU A 44 0.26 -1.34 4.33
CA LEU A 44 -1.04 -1.80 3.85
C LEU A 44 -2.13 -1.09 4.65
N LEU A 45 -2.97 -0.31 3.96
CA LEU A 45 -4.17 0.25 4.55
C LEU A 45 -5.28 -0.79 4.45
N THR A 46 -6.00 -0.95 5.55
CA THR A 46 -7.13 -1.87 5.63
C THR A 46 -8.43 -1.10 5.60
N SER A 47 -9.54 -1.76 5.28
CA SER A 47 -10.87 -1.16 5.34
C SER A 47 -11.22 -0.64 6.74
N ALA A 48 -10.54 -1.11 7.78
CA ALA A 48 -10.71 -0.63 9.16
C ALA A 48 -9.87 0.64 9.46
N GLU A 49 -8.90 1.00 8.62
CA GLU A 49 -8.03 2.16 8.80
C GLU A 49 -7.88 2.93 7.47
N GLY A 50 -8.83 3.84 7.22
CA GLY A 50 -8.49 5.16 6.68
C GLY A 50 -8.98 5.60 5.28
N VAL A 51 -10.21 5.31 4.82
CA VAL A 51 -10.77 6.09 3.68
C VAL A 51 -12.27 6.38 3.76
N ASP A 52 -13.10 5.59 4.46
CA ASP A 52 -14.49 6.03 4.70
C ASP A 52 -14.52 7.24 5.64
N ASP A 53 -13.75 7.23 6.74
CA ASP A 53 -13.74 8.30 7.75
C ASP A 53 -13.25 9.68 7.23
N GLU A 54 -12.18 9.78 6.43
CA GLU A 54 -11.70 11.08 5.91
C GLU A 54 -12.64 11.67 4.84
N LEU A 55 -13.34 10.84 4.06
CA LEU A 55 -14.28 11.30 3.04
C LEU A 55 -15.62 11.75 3.65
N GLU A 56 -16.02 11.13 4.77
CA GLU A 56 -17.25 11.48 5.51
C GLU A 56 -17.06 12.77 6.34
N GLU A 57 -15.89 12.96 6.98
CA GLU A 57 -15.55 14.22 7.68
C GLU A 57 -15.52 15.44 6.73
N LEU A 58 -14.90 15.29 5.55
CA LEU A 58 -14.85 16.36 4.55
C LEU A 58 -16.23 16.68 3.93
N ALA A 59 -17.13 15.71 3.90
CA ALA A 59 -18.50 15.89 3.42
C ALA A 59 -19.41 16.57 4.45
N GLU A 60 -19.23 16.29 5.75
CA GLU A 60 -19.95 16.95 6.86
C GLU A 60 -19.50 18.40 7.09
N GLU A 61 -18.21 18.71 6.90
CA GLU A 61 -17.70 20.09 7.01
C GLU A 61 -18.12 21.00 5.83
N SER A 62 -18.58 20.40 4.72
CA SER A 62 -18.98 21.11 3.50
C SER A 62 -20.49 21.26 3.31
N ALA A 63 -21.31 20.79 4.27
CA ALA A 63 -22.78 20.85 4.26
C ALA A 63 -23.34 21.80 5.34
#